data_AF-A0A1M5JH91-F1
#
_entry.id   AF-A0A1M5JH91-F1
#
_cell.length_a   1.000
_cell.length_b   1.000
_cell.length_c   1.000
_cell.angle_alpha   90.00
_cell.angle_beta   90.00
_cell.angle_gamma   90.00
#
_symmetry.space_group_name_H-M   'P 1'
#
loop_
_entity.id
_entity.type
_entity.pdbx_description
1 polymer ?
#
loop_
_entity_poly.entity_id
_entity_poly.type
_entity_poly.pdbx_seq_one_letter_code
_entity_poly.pdbx_strand_id
1 'polypeptide(L)'
;MGNLNKQQEYIIFKFLQKYDYCTVLDILEDADILEGDLYFLIKSCKYAINFDFKRAEEFINQTSRDLLSTNEIKKLTQNLVHLNSGEPEDILSELIENIKIQIVNEEYIDFLGRLYRLKEALFKYIFVSTKESKKYRVCMYGHMVSKKNILYVLKKKYNIYNGNLIHGVTHYINKYLNKTKRMEKVIEILNGERLENLIRLRNECPVGHGFRGVSKEDIEEIYGDPMEVVQDLIKVCELLDLGISKNKYDNINEIATQLIGNYTV
;
A
#
# COMPACT_ATOMS: atom_id res chain seq x y z
N MET A 1 -3.76 12.08 34.36
CA MET A 1 -3.74 11.25 33.15
C MET A 1 -5.18 10.92 32.83
N GLY A 2 -5.57 11.10 31.57
CA GLY A 2 -6.88 10.67 31.07
C GLY A 2 -7.08 9.17 31.27
N ASN A 3 -8.34 8.75 31.34
CA ASN A 3 -8.72 7.36 31.58
C ASN A 3 -9.81 6.95 30.58
N LEU A 4 -9.79 5.68 30.17
CA LEU A 4 -10.79 5.09 29.29
C LEU A 4 -11.77 4.25 30.10
N ASN A 5 -13.06 4.41 29.81
CA ASN A 5 -14.07 3.49 30.30
C ASN A 5 -14.25 2.29 29.35
N LYS A 6 -14.87 1.21 29.84
CA LYS A 6 -15.09 -0.02 29.06
C LYS A 6 -15.82 0.18 27.73
N GLN A 7 -16.71 1.19 27.64
CA GLN A 7 -17.41 1.50 26.41
C GLN A 7 -16.45 2.13 25.39
N GLN A 8 -15.62 3.08 25.81
CA GLN A 8 -14.60 3.69 24.96
C GLN A 8 -13.59 2.65 24.46
N GLU A 9 -13.12 1.75 25.32
CA GLU A 9 -12.23 0.64 24.91
C GLU A 9 -12.86 -0.24 23.83
N TYR A 10 -14.10 -0.68 24.07
CA TYR A 10 -14.82 -1.50 23.09
C TYR A 10 -14.96 -0.79 21.75
N ILE A 11 -15.27 0.52 21.77
CA ILE A 11 -15.39 1.33 20.57
C ILE A 11 -14.03 1.47 19.86
N ILE A 12 -12.94 1.74 20.60
CA ILE A 12 -11.58 1.81 20.05
C ILE A 12 -11.22 0.49 19.37
N PHE A 13 -11.50 -0.67 19.99
CA PHE A 13 -11.24 -1.97 19.36
C PHE A 13 -11.97 -2.15 18.03
N LYS A 14 -13.22 -1.67 17.93
CA LYS A 14 -13.98 -1.72 16.68
C LYS A 14 -13.38 -0.82 15.60
N PHE A 15 -12.87 0.36 15.95
CA PHE A 15 -12.23 1.25 14.98
C PHE A 15 -10.83 0.78 14.57
N LEU A 16 -10.06 0.17 15.48
CA LEU A 16 -8.78 -0.47 15.12
C LEU A 16 -8.99 -1.61 14.10
N GLN A 17 -10.05 -2.42 14.25
CA GLN A 17 -10.40 -3.45 13.25
C GLN A 17 -10.69 -2.89 11.85
N LYS A 18 -11.07 -1.62 11.76
CA LYS A 18 -11.31 -0.87 10.52
C LYS A 18 -10.15 0.04 10.11
N TYR A 19 -9.05 0.01 10.87
CA TYR A 19 -7.89 0.89 10.70
C TYR A 19 -8.25 2.39 10.73
N ASP A 20 -9.36 2.74 11.41
CA ASP A 20 -9.81 4.12 11.57
C ASP A 20 -9.09 4.79 12.74
N TYR A 21 -7.82 5.10 12.51
CA TYR A 21 -6.98 5.78 13.50
C TYR A 21 -7.42 7.22 13.78
N CYS A 22 -8.21 7.83 12.90
CA CYS A 22 -8.71 9.19 13.14
C CYS A 22 -9.72 9.16 14.28
N THR A 23 -10.73 8.30 14.18
CA THR A 23 -11.74 8.18 15.23
C THR A 23 -11.15 7.67 16.55
N VAL A 24 -10.14 6.80 16.49
CA VAL A 24 -9.42 6.38 17.72
C VAL A 24 -8.75 7.58 18.40
N LEU A 25 -8.12 8.49 17.65
CA LEU A 25 -7.53 9.70 18.24
C LEU A 25 -8.59 10.61 18.83
N ASP A 26 -9.71 10.83 18.14
CA ASP A 26 -10.79 11.68 18.65
C ASP A 26 -11.28 11.16 20.01
N ILE A 27 -11.42 9.84 20.17
CA ILE A 27 -11.80 9.22 21.46
C ILE A 27 -10.72 9.40 22.53
N LEU A 28 -9.43 9.28 22.18
CA LEU A 28 -8.33 9.51 23.12
C LEU A 28 -8.28 10.98 23.57
N GLU A 29 -8.49 11.91 22.64
CA GLU A 29 -8.50 13.36 22.91
C GLU A 29 -9.69 13.75 23.79
N ASP A 30 -10.89 13.21 23.53
CA ASP A 30 -12.08 13.37 24.37
C ASP A 30 -11.89 12.80 25.80
N ALA A 31 -10.98 11.84 25.96
CA ALA A 31 -10.61 11.26 27.24
C ALA A 31 -9.43 11.97 27.93
N ASP A 32 -8.99 13.14 27.44
CA ASP A 32 -7.81 13.89 27.89
C ASP A 32 -6.48 13.10 27.77
N ILE A 33 -6.38 12.18 26.81
CA ILE A 33 -5.15 11.44 26.47
C ILE A 33 -4.52 12.10 25.23
N LEU A 34 -3.74 13.16 25.45
CA LEU A 34 -3.14 13.99 24.39
C LEU A 34 -1.66 13.69 24.11
N GLU A 35 -1.08 12.74 24.85
CA GLU A 35 0.33 12.37 24.78
C GLU A 35 0.56 10.93 25.24
N GLY A 36 1.78 10.44 25.06
CA GLY A 36 2.20 9.10 25.46
C GLY A 36 2.21 8.10 24.30
N ASP A 37 2.64 6.88 24.62
CA ASP A 37 2.96 5.84 23.65
C ASP A 37 1.78 5.46 22.76
N LEU A 38 0.60 5.26 23.36
CA LEU A 38 -0.62 4.95 22.61
C LEU A 38 -0.97 6.09 21.66
N TYR A 39 -1.01 7.33 22.16
CA TYR A 39 -1.38 8.49 21.38
C TYR A 39 -0.45 8.70 20.17
N PHE A 40 0.86 8.68 20.39
CA PHE A 40 1.85 8.88 19.33
C PHE A 40 1.90 7.71 18.33
N LEU A 41 1.68 6.46 18.77
CA LEU A 41 1.58 5.30 17.88
C LEU A 41 0.37 5.41 16.94
N ILE A 42 -0.82 5.69 17.49
CA ILE A 42 -2.04 5.86 16.68
C ILE A 42 -1.89 7.05 15.73
N LYS A 43 -1.31 8.16 16.21
CA LYS A 43 -1.05 9.35 15.39
C LYS A 43 -0.10 9.05 14.24
N SER A 44 0.97 8.29 14.48
CA SER A 44 1.86 7.80 13.43
C SER A 44 1.09 6.98 12.38
N CYS A 45 0.25 6.04 12.83
CA CYS A 45 -0.56 5.20 11.95
C CYS A 45 -1.53 6.01 11.07
N LYS A 46 -2.24 6.99 11.66
CA LYS A 46 -3.11 7.92 10.92
C LYS A 46 -2.39 8.58 9.76
N TYR A 47 -1.17 9.06 9.96
CA TYR A 47 -0.40 9.69 8.89
C TYR A 47 0.12 8.66 7.88
N ALA A 48 0.59 7.50 8.33
CA ALA A 48 1.12 6.45 7.47
C ALA A 48 0.08 5.92 6.46
N ILE A 49 -1.16 5.63 6.91
CA ILE A 49 -2.22 5.15 5.99
C ILE A 49 -2.64 6.19 4.95
N ASN A 50 -2.31 7.46 5.19
CA ASN A 50 -2.53 8.59 4.28
C ASN A 50 -1.28 8.95 3.47
N PHE A 51 -0.26 8.08 3.47
CA PHE A 51 1.03 8.27 2.77
C PHE A 51 1.83 9.50 3.22
N ASP A 52 1.52 10.08 4.38
CA ASP A 52 2.33 11.13 5.00
C ASP A 52 3.40 10.50 5.90
N PHE A 53 4.35 9.83 5.26
CA PHE A 53 5.40 9.07 5.95
C PHE A 53 6.34 9.95 6.77
N LYS A 54 6.50 11.21 6.40
CA LYS A 54 7.32 12.17 7.15
C LYS A 54 6.70 12.45 8.52
N ARG A 55 5.43 12.82 8.56
CA ARG A 55 4.74 13.03 9.83
C ARG A 55 4.59 11.74 10.61
N ALA A 56 4.34 10.62 9.94
CA ALA A 56 4.28 9.32 10.61
C ALA A 56 5.60 8.99 11.34
N GLU A 57 6.75 9.24 10.69
CA GLU A 57 8.09 9.08 11.28
C GLU A 57 8.32 10.06 12.45
N GLU A 58 7.92 11.32 12.29
CA GLU A 58 8.03 12.34 13.36
C GLU A 58 7.27 11.93 14.63
N PHE A 59 6.06 11.36 14.50
CA PHE A 59 5.26 10.94 15.64
C PHE A 59 5.72 9.63 16.27
N ILE A 60 6.15 8.63 15.48
CA ILE A 60 6.64 7.38 16.10
C ILE A 60 7.89 7.63 16.95
N ASN A 61 8.75 8.58 16.54
CA ASN A 61 9.95 8.96 17.26
C ASN A 61 9.68 9.75 18.56
N GLN A 62 8.43 10.16 18.82
CA GLN A 62 8.02 10.78 20.08
C GLN A 62 7.57 9.77 21.13
N THR A 63 7.45 8.49 20.78
CA THR A 63 7.18 7.42 21.74
C THR A 63 8.37 7.17 22.66
N SER A 64 8.11 6.46 23.76
CA SER A 64 9.11 6.11 24.76
C SER A 64 10.23 5.25 24.18
N ARG A 65 11.41 5.32 24.79
CA ARG A 65 12.55 4.46 24.41
C ARG A 65 12.22 2.98 24.58
N ASP A 66 11.38 2.65 25.55
CA ASP A 66 10.98 1.27 25.82
C ASP A 66 10.13 0.74 24.67
N LEU A 67 9.13 1.51 24.21
CA LEU A 67 8.32 1.13 23.04
C LEU A 67 9.17 1.05 21.77
N LEU A 68 10.02 2.05 21.52
CA LEU A 68 10.96 2.06 20.39
C LEU A 68 11.95 0.88 20.41
N SER A 69 12.17 0.25 21.57
CA SER A 69 13.06 -0.89 21.70
C SER A 69 12.42 -2.22 21.29
N THR A 70 11.09 -2.29 21.20
CA THR A 70 10.35 -3.48 20.78
C THR A 70 10.60 -3.80 19.31
N ASN A 71 10.61 -5.09 18.95
CA ASN A 71 11.01 -5.52 17.60
C ASN A 71 10.04 -5.02 16.52
N GLU A 72 8.76 -5.02 16.81
CA GLU A 72 7.68 -4.61 15.93
C GLU A 72 7.77 -3.11 15.64
N ILE A 73 8.03 -2.30 16.67
CA ILE A 73 8.16 -0.84 16.52
C ILE A 73 9.48 -0.47 15.84
N LYS A 74 10.58 -1.18 16.12
CA LYS A 74 11.83 -1.02 15.34
C LYS A 74 11.62 -1.26 13.85
N LYS A 75 10.88 -2.32 13.50
CA LYS A 75 10.53 -2.63 12.11
C LYS A 75 9.67 -1.52 11.50
N LEU A 76 8.69 -1.00 12.25
CA LEU A 76 7.86 0.13 11.81
C LEU A 76 8.69 1.39 11.56
N THR A 77 9.55 1.79 12.50
CA THR A 77 10.41 2.97 12.35
C THR A 77 11.33 2.83 11.14
N GLN A 78 11.96 1.66 10.95
CA GLN A 78 12.78 1.41 9.77
C GLN A 78 11.97 1.43 8.47
N ASN A 79 10.77 0.83 8.47
CA ASN A 79 9.85 0.85 7.34
C ASN A 79 9.47 2.29 6.96
N LEU A 80 9.18 3.17 7.92
CA LEU A 80 8.87 4.58 7.65
C LEU A 80 10.04 5.34 7.01
N VAL A 81 11.28 5.08 7.44
CA VAL A 81 12.49 5.63 6.80
C VAL A 81 12.60 5.15 5.35
N HIS A 82 12.39 3.86 5.11
CA HIS A 82 12.43 3.28 3.76
C HIS A 82 11.31 3.82 2.85
N LEU A 83 10.12 4.05 3.40
CA LEU A 83 9.01 4.68 2.70
C LEU A 83 9.34 6.12 2.32
N ASN A 84 10.03 6.87 3.18
CA ASN A 84 10.52 8.22 2.88
C ASN A 84 11.63 8.23 1.81
N SER A 85 12.46 7.18 1.74
CA SER A 85 13.49 7.04 0.70
C SER A 85 12.99 6.40 -0.61
N GLY A 86 11.76 5.91 -0.63
CA GLY A 86 11.14 5.31 -1.82
C GLY A 86 11.66 3.90 -2.11
N GLU A 87 11.95 3.11 -1.09
CA GLU A 87 12.34 1.72 -1.25
C GLU A 87 11.20 0.89 -1.88
N PRO A 88 11.47 0.11 -2.95
CA PRO A 88 10.41 -0.58 -3.68
C PRO A 88 9.58 -1.54 -2.83
N GLU A 89 10.23 -2.36 -2.01
CA GLU A 89 9.55 -3.37 -1.18
C GLU A 89 8.61 -2.72 -0.18
N ASP A 90 9.09 -1.71 0.54
CA ASP A 90 8.30 -0.98 1.54
C ASP A 90 7.14 -0.21 0.88
N ILE A 91 7.38 0.50 -0.23
CA ILE A 91 6.33 1.26 -0.95
C ILE A 91 5.24 0.34 -1.51
N LEU A 92 5.63 -0.80 -2.09
CA LEU A 92 4.66 -1.75 -2.63
C LEU A 92 3.91 -2.47 -1.50
N SER A 93 4.59 -2.78 -0.39
CA SER A 93 3.95 -3.35 0.81
C SER A 93 2.92 -2.39 1.40
N GLU A 94 3.26 -1.10 1.52
CA GLU A 94 2.33 -0.07 2.00
C GLU A 94 1.10 0.02 1.10
N LEU A 95 1.30 0.06 -0.23
CA LEU A 95 0.17 0.15 -1.15
C LEU A 95 -0.72 -1.10 -1.09
N ILE A 96 -0.15 -2.29 -0.84
CA ILE A 96 -0.89 -3.54 -0.64
C ILE A 96 -1.72 -3.49 0.65
N GLU A 97 -1.12 -3.12 1.78
CA GLU A 97 -1.84 -2.94 3.05
C GLU A 97 -2.98 -1.93 2.88
N ASN A 98 -2.70 -0.85 2.16
CA ASN A 98 -3.63 0.22 1.93
C ASN A 98 -4.78 -0.16 0.97
N ILE A 99 -4.56 -1.10 0.04
CA ILE A 99 -5.64 -1.73 -0.76
C ILE A 99 -6.52 -2.62 0.15
N LYS A 100 -5.90 -3.43 1.03
CA LYS A 100 -6.62 -4.25 2.01
C LYS A 100 -7.52 -3.40 2.91
N ILE A 101 -7.01 -2.26 3.40
CA ILE A 101 -7.79 -1.32 4.22
C ILE A 101 -9.04 -0.84 3.48
N GLN A 102 -8.95 -0.48 2.19
CA GLN A 102 -10.13 -0.06 1.43
C GLN A 102 -11.16 -1.16 1.27
N ILE A 103 -10.73 -2.41 1.10
CA ILE A 103 -11.64 -3.54 1.03
C ILE A 103 -12.37 -3.72 2.36
N VAL A 104 -11.63 -3.68 3.48
CA VAL A 104 -12.20 -3.82 4.84
C VAL A 104 -13.22 -2.71 5.14
N ASN A 105 -12.98 -1.50 4.65
CA ASN A 105 -13.85 -0.35 4.85
C ASN A 105 -14.92 -0.19 3.75
N GLU A 106 -15.02 -1.13 2.82
CA GLU A 106 -15.97 -1.10 1.69
C GLU A 106 -15.82 0.14 0.78
N GLU A 107 -14.63 0.74 0.75
CA GLU A 107 -14.28 1.91 -0.06
C GLU A 107 -13.85 1.48 -1.48
N TYR A 108 -14.78 0.86 -2.22
CA TYR A 108 -14.47 0.15 -3.47
C TYR A 108 -13.97 1.06 -4.62
N ILE A 109 -14.40 2.32 -4.65
CA ILE A 109 -13.89 3.29 -5.63
C ILE A 109 -12.40 3.57 -5.38
N ASP A 110 -12.01 3.78 -4.13
CA ASP A 110 -10.62 4.02 -3.76
C ASP A 110 -9.75 2.77 -3.90
N PHE A 111 -10.32 1.60 -3.58
CA PHE A 111 -9.71 0.29 -3.87
C PHE A 111 -9.30 0.19 -5.35
N LEU A 112 -10.22 0.48 -6.29
CA LEU A 112 -9.94 0.44 -7.72
C LEU A 112 -8.86 1.45 -8.14
N GLY A 113 -8.87 2.64 -7.54
CA GLY A 113 -7.83 3.65 -7.73
C GLY A 113 -6.44 3.15 -7.33
N ARG A 114 -6.33 2.59 -6.11
CA ARG A 114 -5.09 2.06 -5.54
C ARG A 114 -4.61 0.80 -6.27
N LEU A 115 -5.52 -0.06 -6.72
CA LEU A 115 -5.24 -1.20 -7.57
C LEU A 115 -4.53 -0.80 -8.86
N TYR A 116 -5.07 0.20 -9.58
CA TYR A 116 -4.44 0.71 -10.80
C TYR A 116 -3.06 1.31 -10.51
N ARG A 117 -2.91 2.03 -9.38
CA ARG A 117 -1.60 2.56 -8.94
C ARG A 117 -0.59 1.46 -8.70
N LEU A 118 -0.98 0.37 -8.03
CA LEU A 118 -0.09 -0.76 -7.76
C LEU A 118 0.32 -1.47 -9.05
N LYS A 119 -0.63 -1.75 -9.94
CA LYS A 119 -0.35 -2.31 -11.26
C LYS A 119 0.64 -1.43 -12.04
N GLU A 120 0.41 -0.12 -12.10
CA GLU A 120 1.32 0.80 -12.78
C GLU A 120 2.72 0.82 -12.12
N ALA A 121 2.80 0.79 -10.80
CA ALA A 121 4.05 0.74 -10.04
C ALA A 121 4.85 -0.54 -10.34
N LEU A 122 4.18 -1.69 -10.42
CA LEU A 122 4.81 -2.97 -10.79
C LEU A 122 5.38 -2.94 -12.21
N PHE A 123 4.65 -2.38 -13.19
CA PHE A 123 5.19 -2.20 -14.54
C PHE A 123 6.40 -1.25 -14.58
N LYS A 124 6.39 -0.17 -13.78
CA LYS A 124 7.54 0.73 -13.63
C LYS A 124 8.74 -0.01 -13.06
N TYR A 125 8.53 -0.77 -11.98
CA TYR A 125 9.57 -1.57 -11.35
C TYR A 125 10.18 -2.57 -12.34
N ILE A 126 9.35 -3.39 -13.00
CA ILE A 126 9.80 -4.39 -13.98
C ILE A 126 10.65 -3.74 -15.07
N PHE A 127 10.20 -2.62 -15.63
CA PHE A 127 10.95 -1.95 -16.69
C PHE A 127 12.33 -1.50 -16.22
N VAL A 128 12.41 -0.84 -15.05
CA VAL A 128 13.69 -0.31 -14.55
C VAL A 128 14.61 -1.43 -14.08
N SER A 129 14.09 -2.43 -13.36
CA SER A 129 14.89 -3.55 -12.84
C SER A 129 15.46 -4.46 -13.94
N THR A 130 14.76 -4.59 -15.07
CA THR A 130 15.22 -5.42 -16.20
C THR A 130 16.09 -4.67 -17.19
N LYS A 131 15.93 -3.35 -17.29
CA LYS A 131 16.75 -2.50 -18.17
C LYS A 131 18.11 -2.18 -17.57
N GLU A 132 18.16 -1.91 -16.27
CA GLU A 132 19.37 -1.44 -15.60
C GLU A 132 20.27 -2.59 -15.16
N SER A 133 21.54 -2.28 -14.88
CA SER A 133 22.47 -3.30 -14.38
C SER A 133 21.99 -3.86 -13.03
N LYS A 134 22.36 -5.10 -12.70
CA LYS A 134 22.05 -5.72 -11.39
C LYS A 134 22.53 -4.91 -10.17
N LYS A 135 23.45 -3.96 -10.36
CA LYS A 135 23.95 -3.07 -9.30
C LYS A 135 23.08 -1.84 -9.05
N TYR A 136 22.11 -1.56 -9.93
CA TYR A 136 21.21 -0.42 -9.77
C TYR A 136 20.14 -0.76 -8.74
N ARG A 137 20.12 -0.02 -7.63
CA ARG A 137 19.04 -0.06 -6.65
C ARG A 137 17.88 0.79 -7.16
N VAL A 138 16.74 0.16 -7.41
CA VAL A 138 15.53 0.86 -7.83
C VAL A 138 15.01 1.72 -6.68
N CYS A 139 14.64 2.97 -6.97
CA CYS A 139 13.95 3.87 -6.05
C CYS A 139 12.64 4.32 -6.71
N MET A 140 11.52 4.17 -6.00
CA MET A 140 10.16 4.45 -6.50
C MET A 140 9.86 5.94 -6.63
N TYR A 141 10.67 6.81 -6.04
CA TYR A 141 10.63 8.27 -6.24
C TYR A 141 11.61 8.75 -7.31
N GLY A 142 12.49 7.87 -7.79
CA GLY A 142 13.54 8.23 -8.73
C GLY A 142 13.02 8.63 -10.10
N HIS A 143 13.76 9.50 -10.78
CA HIS A 143 13.45 9.89 -12.17
C HIS A 143 13.29 8.68 -13.12
N MET A 144 14.04 7.60 -12.86
CA MET A 144 14.06 6.41 -13.70
C MET A 144 12.70 5.71 -13.79
N VAL A 145 11.95 5.66 -12.69
CA VAL A 145 10.61 5.06 -12.63
C VAL A 145 9.50 6.01 -13.10
N SER A 146 9.82 7.27 -13.39
CA SER A 146 8.82 8.23 -13.84
C SER A 146 8.23 7.82 -15.20
N LYS A 147 6.91 7.99 -15.35
CA LYS A 147 6.21 7.67 -16.60
C LYS A 147 6.86 8.35 -17.81
N LYS A 148 7.21 9.64 -17.67
CA LYS A 148 7.85 10.43 -18.72
C LYS A 148 9.18 9.82 -19.18
N ASN A 149 10.04 9.46 -18.22
CA ASN A 149 11.33 8.85 -18.55
C ASN A 149 11.18 7.49 -19.21
N ILE A 150 10.31 6.62 -18.68
CA ILE A 150 10.10 5.28 -19.24
C ILE A 150 9.57 5.39 -20.67
N LEU A 151 8.54 6.20 -20.92
CA LEU A 151 8.00 6.40 -22.27
C LEU A 151 9.04 6.99 -23.23
N TYR A 152 9.87 7.92 -22.76
CA TYR A 152 10.97 8.47 -23.55
C TYR A 152 11.98 7.37 -23.95
N VAL A 153 12.39 6.53 -23.01
CA VAL A 153 13.34 5.43 -23.25
C VAL A 153 12.73 4.38 -24.19
N LEU A 154 11.46 3.99 -23.96
CA LEU A 154 10.73 3.08 -24.84
C LEU A 154 10.71 3.57 -26.29
N LYS A 155 10.44 4.87 -26.49
CA LYS A 155 10.46 5.50 -27.80
C LYS A 155 11.86 5.53 -28.41
N LYS A 156 12.87 6.03 -27.67
CA LYS A 156 14.19 6.32 -28.23
C LYS A 156 15.10 5.10 -28.39
N LYS A 157 15.05 4.17 -27.44
CA LYS A 157 15.94 2.99 -27.42
C LYS A 157 15.29 1.75 -28.03
N TYR A 158 13.97 1.61 -27.88
CA TYR A 158 13.24 0.40 -28.29
C TYR A 158 12.26 0.62 -29.44
N ASN A 159 12.14 1.86 -29.94
CA ASN A 159 11.22 2.21 -31.03
C ASN A 159 9.75 1.83 -30.73
N ILE A 160 9.34 1.92 -29.47
CA ILE A 160 7.98 1.65 -28.99
C ILE A 160 7.25 2.98 -28.80
N TYR A 161 6.25 3.25 -29.63
CA TYR A 161 5.45 4.48 -29.61
C TYR A 161 4.07 4.18 -29.01
N ASN A 162 3.97 4.22 -27.69
CA ASN A 162 2.71 4.07 -26.98
C ASN A 162 2.60 5.11 -25.86
N GLY A 163 1.49 5.83 -25.77
CA GLY A 163 1.25 6.82 -24.70
C GLY A 163 0.83 6.19 -23.37
N ASN A 164 0.36 4.95 -23.40
CA ASN A 164 0.03 4.16 -22.22
C ASN A 164 1.28 3.40 -21.74
N LEU A 165 1.66 3.66 -20.48
CA LEU A 165 2.84 3.08 -19.85
C LEU A 165 2.77 1.55 -19.78
N ILE A 166 1.64 1.01 -19.32
CA ILE A 166 1.44 -0.42 -19.11
C ILE A 166 1.54 -1.16 -20.44
N HIS A 167 0.88 -0.67 -21.49
CA HIS A 167 0.98 -1.28 -22.82
C HIS A 167 2.38 -1.14 -23.43
N GLY A 168 3.03 0.02 -23.27
CA GLY A 168 4.39 0.23 -23.75
C GLY A 168 5.40 -0.71 -23.09
N VAL A 169 5.32 -0.87 -21.77
CA VAL A 169 6.17 -1.80 -21.02
C VAL A 169 5.82 -3.26 -21.34
N THR A 170 4.55 -3.61 -21.50
CA THR A 170 4.14 -4.96 -21.94
C THR A 170 4.74 -5.30 -23.30
N HIS A 171 4.70 -4.38 -24.27
CA HIS A 171 5.35 -4.57 -25.57
C HIS A 171 6.86 -4.74 -25.43
N TYR A 172 7.50 -3.96 -24.56
CA TYR A 172 8.92 -4.11 -24.25
C TYR A 172 9.25 -5.51 -23.70
N ILE A 173 8.50 -5.97 -22.70
CA ILE A 173 8.70 -7.29 -22.10
C ILE A 173 8.52 -8.39 -23.13
N ASN A 174 7.47 -8.30 -23.96
CA ASN A 174 7.16 -9.31 -24.97
C ASN A 174 8.20 -9.40 -26.08
N LYS A 175 8.81 -8.27 -26.46
CA LYS A 175 9.70 -8.20 -27.63
C LYS A 175 11.19 -8.24 -27.29
N TYR A 176 11.59 -7.73 -26.12
CA TYR A 176 13.00 -7.47 -25.80
C TYR A 176 13.50 -8.23 -24.57
N LEU A 177 12.63 -8.83 -23.75
CA LEU A 177 13.06 -9.66 -22.63
C LEU A 177 12.94 -11.14 -22.97
N ASN A 178 13.97 -11.90 -22.62
CA ASN A 178 13.87 -13.36 -22.58
C ASN A 178 12.94 -13.74 -21.44
N LYS A 179 11.74 -14.21 -21.77
CA LYS A 179 10.73 -14.55 -20.77
C LYS A 179 11.15 -15.81 -20.02
N THR A 180 11.48 -15.65 -18.75
CA THR A 180 11.51 -16.79 -17.83
C THR A 180 10.07 -17.20 -17.52
N LYS A 181 9.84 -18.48 -17.19
CA LYS A 181 8.51 -18.95 -16.73
C LYS A 181 7.90 -18.07 -15.64
N ARG A 182 8.77 -17.51 -14.79
CA ARG A 182 8.41 -16.59 -13.73
C ARG A 182 7.86 -15.27 -14.27
N MET A 183 8.54 -14.66 -15.23
CA MET A 183 8.08 -13.42 -15.88
C MET A 183 6.82 -13.65 -16.72
N GLU A 184 6.67 -14.82 -17.35
CA GLU A 184 5.42 -15.19 -18.05
C GLU A 184 4.23 -15.16 -17.10
N LYS A 185 4.37 -15.79 -15.94
CA LYS A 185 3.32 -15.81 -14.91
C LYS A 185 3.02 -14.42 -14.33
N VAL A 186 4.04 -13.57 -14.16
CA VAL A 186 3.85 -12.16 -13.77
C VAL A 186 2.95 -11.44 -14.78
N ILE A 187 3.25 -11.58 -16.08
CA ILE A 187 2.48 -10.93 -17.13
C ILE A 187 1.08 -11.51 -17.27
N GLU A 188 0.94 -12.83 -17.11
CA GLU A 188 -0.36 -13.51 -17.10
C GLU A 188 -1.28 -12.95 -16.01
N ILE A 189 -0.78 -12.75 -14.80
CA ILE A 189 -1.56 -12.15 -13.71
C ILE A 189 -1.84 -10.67 -14.00
N LEU A 190 -0.80 -9.88 -14.29
CA LEU A 190 -0.94 -8.42 -14.43
C LEU A 190 -1.80 -7.99 -15.62
N ASN A 191 -1.79 -8.76 -16.71
CA ASN A 191 -2.61 -8.52 -17.90
C ASN A 191 -3.76 -9.52 -18.02
N GLY A 192 -4.07 -10.26 -16.95
CA GLY A 192 -5.16 -11.21 -16.92
C GLY A 192 -6.51 -10.52 -17.12
N GLU A 193 -7.44 -11.22 -17.77
CA GLU A 193 -8.74 -10.66 -18.16
C GLU A 193 -9.53 -10.12 -16.95
N ARG A 194 -9.55 -10.85 -15.84
CA ARG A 194 -10.21 -10.42 -14.59
C ARG A 194 -9.64 -9.08 -14.11
N LEU A 195 -8.32 -8.92 -14.10
CA LEU A 195 -7.68 -7.68 -13.63
C LEU A 195 -7.89 -6.53 -14.61
N GLU A 196 -7.83 -6.78 -15.92
CA GLU A 196 -8.17 -5.79 -16.94
C GLU A 196 -9.62 -5.32 -16.84
N ASN A 197 -10.56 -6.22 -16.54
CA ASN A 197 -11.96 -5.87 -16.33
C ASN A 197 -12.16 -4.98 -15.09
N LEU A 198 -11.41 -5.21 -13.99
CA LEU A 198 -11.40 -4.26 -12.86
C LEU A 198 -10.84 -2.89 -13.26
N ILE A 199 -9.80 -2.83 -14.12
CA ILE A 199 -9.29 -1.56 -14.62
C ILE A 199 -10.31 -0.85 -15.53
N ARG A 200 -11.11 -1.59 -16.30
CA ARG A 200 -12.22 -1.03 -17.08
C ARG A 200 -13.29 -0.46 -16.17
N LEU A 201 -13.72 -1.20 -15.15
CA LEU A 201 -14.65 -0.72 -14.13
C LEU A 201 -14.13 0.57 -13.50
N ARG A 202 -12.87 0.60 -13.07
CA ARG A 202 -12.19 1.81 -12.54
C ARG A 202 -12.30 3.00 -13.49
N ASN A 203 -12.15 2.80 -14.79
CA ASN A 203 -12.19 3.89 -15.77
C ASN A 203 -13.58 4.51 -15.89
N GLU A 204 -14.63 3.73 -15.66
CA GLU A 204 -16.03 4.19 -15.62
C GLU A 204 -16.37 4.97 -14.32
N CYS A 205 -15.50 4.94 -13.31
CA CYS A 205 -15.72 5.54 -12.00
C CYS A 205 -15.14 6.96 -11.85
N PRO A 206 -15.53 7.72 -10.80
CA PRO A 206 -14.98 9.06 -10.50
C PRO A 206 -13.46 9.09 -10.29
N VAL A 207 -12.88 8.03 -9.69
CA VAL A 207 -11.43 7.90 -9.53
C VAL A 207 -10.70 7.75 -10.87
N GLY A 208 -11.44 7.42 -11.93
CA GLY A 208 -10.99 7.27 -13.31
C GLY A 208 -11.36 8.44 -14.19
N HIS A 209 -12.26 8.17 -15.14
CA HIS A 209 -12.70 9.16 -16.15
C HIS A 209 -14.22 9.23 -16.26
N GLY A 210 -14.96 8.42 -15.52
CA GLY A 210 -16.42 8.38 -15.54
C GLY A 210 -17.04 8.77 -14.20
N PHE A 211 -18.29 8.37 -14.00
CA PHE A 211 -19.10 8.74 -12.83
C PHE A 211 -19.92 7.56 -12.27
N ARG A 212 -19.67 6.33 -12.75
CA ARG A 212 -20.34 5.11 -12.28
C ARG A 212 -19.93 4.82 -10.82
N GLY A 213 -20.90 4.48 -9.98
CA GLY A 213 -20.64 3.90 -8.65
C GLY A 213 -20.15 2.46 -8.74
N VAL A 214 -19.61 1.93 -7.64
CA VAL A 214 -19.14 0.54 -7.57
C VAL A 214 -19.59 -0.07 -6.25
N SER A 215 -20.21 -1.24 -6.33
CA SER A 215 -20.52 -2.07 -5.17
C SER A 215 -19.53 -3.22 -5.02
N LYS A 216 -19.68 -3.98 -3.93
CA LYS A 216 -18.90 -5.20 -3.72
C LYS A 216 -19.21 -6.25 -4.80
N GLU A 217 -20.49 -6.38 -5.15
CA GLU A 217 -20.99 -7.35 -6.12
C GLU A 217 -20.42 -7.10 -7.52
N ASP A 218 -20.24 -5.84 -7.93
CA ASP A 218 -19.58 -5.50 -9.20
C ASP A 218 -18.15 -6.07 -9.25
N ILE A 219 -17.43 -6.06 -8.12
CA ILE A 219 -16.07 -6.62 -8.02
C ILE A 219 -16.14 -8.16 -7.96
N GLU A 220 -17.06 -8.72 -7.18
CA GLU A 220 -17.24 -10.16 -7.02
C GLU A 220 -17.63 -10.86 -8.33
N GLU A 221 -18.41 -10.22 -9.19
CA GLU A 221 -18.73 -10.75 -10.52
C GLU A 221 -17.49 -10.85 -11.42
N ILE A 222 -16.55 -9.90 -11.30
CA ILE A 222 -15.34 -9.84 -12.13
C ILE A 222 -14.20 -10.71 -11.57
N TYR A 223 -14.01 -10.66 -10.25
CA TYR A 223 -12.82 -11.18 -9.57
C TYR A 223 -13.15 -12.03 -8.35
N GLY A 224 -14.40 -12.38 -8.06
CA GLY A 224 -14.70 -13.10 -6.80
C GLY A 224 -14.35 -12.26 -5.58
N ASP A 225 -13.89 -12.88 -4.49
CA ASP A 225 -13.57 -12.13 -3.26
C ASP A 225 -12.54 -11.02 -3.57
N PRO A 226 -12.83 -9.73 -3.25
CA PRO A 226 -11.89 -8.63 -3.46
C PRO A 226 -10.50 -8.89 -2.84
N MET A 227 -10.42 -9.70 -1.78
CA MET A 227 -9.14 -10.07 -1.16
C MET A 227 -8.28 -10.99 -2.05
N GLU A 228 -8.87 -11.74 -2.99
CA GLU A 228 -8.11 -12.53 -3.99
C GLU A 228 -7.24 -11.62 -4.87
N VAL A 229 -7.70 -10.40 -5.18
CA VAL A 229 -6.92 -9.41 -5.92
C VAL A 229 -5.63 -9.08 -5.18
N VAL A 230 -5.71 -8.93 -3.86
CA VAL A 230 -4.54 -8.64 -3.00
C VAL A 230 -3.56 -9.82 -3.03
N GLN A 231 -4.07 -11.05 -2.95
CA GLN A 231 -3.25 -12.26 -2.99
C GLN A 231 -2.51 -12.42 -4.32
N ASP A 232 -3.17 -12.15 -5.44
CA ASP A 232 -2.54 -12.20 -6.77
C ASP A 232 -1.44 -11.15 -6.92
N LEU A 233 -1.64 -9.93 -6.40
CA LEU A 233 -0.63 -8.86 -6.46
C LEU A 233 0.55 -9.14 -5.55
N ILE A 234 0.31 -9.67 -4.35
CA ILE A 234 1.37 -10.23 -3.50
C ILE A 234 2.13 -11.31 -4.25
N LYS A 235 1.43 -12.18 -4.97
CA LYS A 235 2.06 -13.25 -5.74
C LYS A 235 2.96 -12.70 -6.85
N VAL A 236 2.53 -11.62 -7.52
CA VAL A 236 3.35 -10.93 -8.49
C VAL A 236 4.62 -10.37 -7.85
N CYS A 237 4.53 -9.71 -6.69
CA CYS A 237 5.69 -9.21 -5.98
C CYS A 237 6.65 -10.35 -5.58
N GLU A 238 6.12 -11.45 -5.05
CA GLU A 238 6.91 -12.66 -4.76
C GLU A 238 7.58 -13.19 -6.03
N LEU A 239 6.90 -13.17 -7.18
CA LEU A 239 7.45 -13.54 -8.49
C LEU A 239 8.41 -12.48 -9.08
N LEU A 240 8.62 -11.36 -8.41
CA LEU A 240 9.61 -10.34 -8.79
C LEU A 240 10.79 -10.25 -7.82
N ASP A 241 10.90 -11.21 -6.88
CA ASP A 241 11.89 -11.24 -5.80
C ASP A 241 11.76 -10.03 -4.86
N LEU A 242 10.55 -9.51 -4.68
CA LEU A 242 10.26 -8.43 -3.74
C LEU A 242 9.78 -9.01 -2.41
N GLY A 243 10.49 -8.69 -1.32
CA GLY A 243 10.10 -9.01 0.06
C GLY A 243 8.93 -8.18 0.55
N ILE A 244 7.70 -8.63 0.32
CA ILE A 244 6.49 -7.92 0.78
C ILE A 244 6.22 -8.21 2.25
N SER A 245 6.16 -7.15 3.06
CA SER A 245 5.67 -7.21 4.43
C SER A 245 4.14 -7.26 4.45
N LYS A 246 3.57 -8.10 5.32
CA LYS A 246 2.13 -8.33 5.44
C LYS A 246 1.69 -8.09 6.89
N ASN A 247 0.44 -7.69 7.07
CA ASN A 247 -0.23 -7.52 8.36
C ASN A 247 0.46 -6.48 9.27
N LYS A 248 1.11 -5.48 8.66
CA LYS A 248 1.83 -4.43 9.40
C LYS A 248 0.90 -3.76 10.40
N TYR A 249 -0.27 -3.34 9.94
CA TYR A 249 -1.23 -2.62 10.77
C TYR A 249 -1.96 -3.53 11.76
N ASP A 250 -2.14 -4.81 11.45
CA ASP A 250 -2.71 -5.77 12.40
C ASP A 250 -1.78 -5.93 13.61
N ASN A 251 -0.49 -6.14 13.37
CA ASN A 251 0.51 -6.25 14.43
C ASN A 251 0.59 -4.97 15.27
N ILE A 252 0.48 -3.79 14.64
CA ILE A 252 0.48 -2.52 15.36
C ILE A 252 -0.80 -2.35 16.19
N ASN A 253 -1.95 -2.78 15.68
CA ASN A 253 -3.22 -2.75 16.40
C ASN A 253 -3.22 -3.67 17.63
N GLU A 254 -2.52 -4.79 17.58
CA GLU A 254 -2.29 -5.65 18.75
C GLU A 254 -1.49 -4.93 19.84
N ILE A 255 -0.43 -4.19 19.45
CA ILE A 255 0.36 -3.37 20.39
C ILE A 255 -0.50 -2.24 20.95
N ALA A 256 -1.25 -1.53 20.11
CA ALA A 256 -2.16 -0.48 20.57
C ALA A 256 -3.19 -1.03 21.58
N THR A 257 -3.71 -2.23 21.32
CA THR A 257 -4.63 -2.94 22.23
C THR A 257 -4.01 -3.20 23.59
N GLN A 258 -2.74 -3.60 23.64
CA GLN A 258 -2.02 -3.79 24.90
C GLN A 258 -1.81 -2.46 25.63
N LEU A 259 -1.47 -1.40 24.90
CA LEU A 259 -1.23 -0.07 25.48
C LEU A 259 -2.51 0.57 26.04
N ILE A 260 -3.68 0.29 25.46
CA ILE A 260 -4.99 0.73 25.98
C ILE A 260 -5.19 0.28 27.42
N GLY A 261 -4.72 -0.93 27.78
CA GLY A 261 -4.82 -1.45 29.14
C GLY A 261 -4.13 -0.60 30.21
N ASN A 262 -3.21 0.29 29.83
CA ASN A 262 -2.57 1.22 30.75
C ASN A 262 -3.46 2.42 31.13
N TYR A 263 -4.57 2.62 30.42
CA TYR A 263 -5.50 3.74 30.60
C TYR A 263 -6.88 3.27 31.10
N THR A 264 -7.06 1.96 31.28
CA THR A 264 -8.29 1.34 31.78
C THR A 264 -8.44 1.54 33.29
N VAL A 265 -9.65 1.88 33.73
CA VAL A 265 -10.05 1.95 35.15
C VAL A 265 -10.97 0.79 35.53
#